data_AF-A0A8H7G1Q8-F1
#
_entry.id   AF-A0A8H7G1Q8-F1
#
_cell.length_a   1.000
_cell.length_b   1.000
_cell.length_c   1.000
_cell.angle_alpha   90.00
_cell.angle_beta   90.00
_cell.angle_gamma   90.00
#
_symmetry.space_group_name_H-M   'P 1'
#
loop_
_entity.id
_entity.type
_entity.pdbx_description
1 polymer ?
#
loop_
_entity_poly.entity_id
_entity_poly.type
_entity_poly.pdbx_seq_one_letter_code
_entity_poly.pdbx_strand_id
1 'polypeptide(L)'
;MDYSKPISRSNNITLGFAMRRPENPQGLLNFNNPGGPNEEAASYAWAFSLNISAENMFTGLESFDFLAMDTRGTYQSNPLNCSFGNLTFPSYIPSTKEEFTSYQAITSTYAQSCIDGSTPPGIVEFIGTAETVQDWNSLRIALGYEKMSYLGISYGTVGGALYASMYPEHVENFVLDAILPRGISNVDLATSQISAVNRLLLRADAYCLNDTSCPFHAEGKGSIPKAFASVLSHAASGNTSSSVVTPSDVRAMVTLAYLSSNPDPPALNTALYDALNGNWTALEWADAYGPEYAMGALSGLTTLCLDQHIDNNTWEGYQALTEAAFKVDTAKIGYSQDLSIIGLCGGWPYHGDSNVPIVQDVPLLLVTSDFDLNTPTEGATLEFKLANESTLVVRHGDDHGTFSVPGAAQSIEVEFLLTGKFPEADNETFVTVYKPGSSRQRIPSPYGVPVGPAAGDIY
;
A
#
# COMPACT_ATOMS: atom_id res chain seq x y z
N MET A 1 -8.94 -17.30 -18.64
CA MET A 1 -9.38 -15.93 -18.33
C MET A 1 -10.46 -16.01 -17.26
N ASP A 2 -11.66 -16.46 -17.64
CA ASP A 2 -12.77 -16.78 -16.74
C ASP A 2 -12.65 -18.24 -16.28
N TYR A 3 -12.36 -18.44 -14.99
CA TYR A 3 -12.17 -19.76 -14.39
C TYR A 3 -13.46 -20.59 -14.29
N SER A 4 -14.64 -20.00 -14.46
CA SER A 4 -15.91 -20.75 -14.54
C SER A 4 -16.09 -21.49 -15.88
N LYS A 5 -15.25 -21.18 -16.87
CA LYS A 5 -15.30 -21.74 -18.22
C LYS A 5 -14.01 -22.53 -18.52
N PRO A 6 -14.07 -23.59 -19.35
CA PRO A 6 -12.88 -24.32 -19.75
C PRO A 6 -11.92 -23.44 -20.56
N ILE A 7 -10.64 -23.80 -20.57
CA ILE A 7 -9.65 -23.19 -21.46
C ILE A 7 -10.07 -23.42 -22.91
N SER A 8 -10.14 -22.34 -23.68
CA SER A 8 -10.49 -22.34 -25.10
C SER A 8 -9.88 -21.13 -25.80
N ARG A 9 -9.95 -21.06 -27.13
CA ARG A 9 -9.39 -19.94 -27.91
C ARG A 9 -9.90 -18.56 -27.44
N SER A 10 -11.12 -18.48 -26.94
CA SER A 10 -11.74 -17.23 -26.45
C SER A 10 -11.69 -17.06 -24.93
N ASN A 11 -11.13 -18.03 -24.19
CA ASN A 11 -11.02 -18.02 -22.73
C ASN A 11 -9.60 -18.34 -22.26
N ASN A 12 -8.59 -17.97 -23.04
CA ASN A 12 -7.19 -18.25 -22.76
C ASN A 12 -6.41 -16.94 -22.66
N ILE A 13 -5.53 -16.85 -21.65
CA ILE A 13 -4.58 -15.75 -21.47
C ILE A 13 -3.20 -16.33 -21.23
N THR A 14 -2.17 -15.54 -21.50
CA THR A 14 -0.79 -15.90 -21.18
C THR A 14 -0.38 -15.24 -19.87
N LEU A 15 0.28 -16.00 -18.99
CA LEU A 15 0.84 -15.48 -17.75
C LEU A 15 2.36 -15.40 -17.89
N GLY A 16 2.91 -14.25 -17.54
CA GLY A 16 4.34 -13.98 -17.44
C GLY A 16 4.79 -14.10 -15.99
N PHE A 17 5.86 -14.86 -15.78
CA PHE A 17 6.50 -15.00 -14.47
C PHE A 17 7.99 -15.25 -14.62
N ALA A 18 8.73 -14.96 -13.57
CA ALA A 18 10.13 -15.27 -13.41
C ALA A 18 10.33 -16.13 -12.16
N MET A 19 11.41 -16.90 -12.16
CA MET A 19 11.79 -17.69 -11.00
C MET A 19 13.30 -17.64 -10.77
N ARG A 20 13.69 -17.55 -9.50
CA ARG A 20 15.04 -17.89 -9.04
C ARG A 20 14.98 -19.30 -8.43
N ARG A 21 15.82 -20.21 -8.93
CA ARG A 21 15.77 -21.63 -8.55
C ARG A 21 17.14 -22.14 -8.08
N PRO A 22 17.27 -22.62 -6.83
CA PRO A 22 18.46 -23.34 -6.40
C PRO A 22 18.43 -24.79 -6.92
N GLU A 23 19.55 -25.52 -6.81
CA GLU A 23 19.61 -26.92 -7.26
C GLU A 23 18.67 -27.84 -6.46
N ASN A 24 18.51 -27.56 -5.17
CA ASN A 24 17.68 -28.34 -4.25
C ASN A 24 16.75 -27.39 -3.48
N PRO A 25 15.61 -26.99 -4.07
CA PRO A 25 14.68 -26.07 -3.43
C PRO A 25 14.02 -26.75 -2.22
N GLN A 26 13.91 -26.04 -1.10
CA GLN A 26 13.19 -26.53 0.08
C GLN A 26 11.66 -26.43 -0.06
N GLY A 27 11.20 -25.60 -1.00
CA GLY A 27 9.78 -25.33 -1.25
C GLY A 27 9.61 -24.22 -2.27
N LEU A 28 8.34 -23.90 -2.57
CA LEU A 28 7.94 -22.76 -3.39
C LEU A 28 7.68 -21.56 -2.50
N LEU A 29 8.37 -20.45 -2.73
CA LEU A 29 8.05 -19.15 -2.16
C LEU A 29 7.49 -18.26 -3.26
N ASN A 30 6.23 -17.89 -3.12
CA ASN A 30 5.57 -16.96 -4.01
C ASN A 30 5.66 -15.54 -3.42
N PHE A 31 6.34 -14.66 -4.14
CA PHE A 31 6.38 -13.23 -3.89
C PHE A 31 5.74 -12.52 -5.08
N ASN A 32 4.41 -12.51 -5.08
CA ASN A 32 3.62 -11.83 -6.07
C ASN A 32 2.94 -10.65 -5.39
N ASN A 33 3.10 -9.47 -5.98
CA ASN A 33 2.54 -8.20 -5.53
C ASN A 33 3.32 -7.60 -4.33
N PRO A 34 4.53 -7.05 -4.57
CA PRO A 34 5.37 -6.35 -3.56
C PRO A 34 4.70 -5.12 -2.92
N GLY A 35 3.62 -4.62 -3.52
CA GLY A 35 2.92 -3.42 -3.12
C GLY A 35 2.25 -2.74 -4.31
N GLY A 36 1.33 -1.82 -4.01
CA GLY A 36 0.26 -1.45 -4.97
C GLY A 36 -0.47 -2.69 -5.50
N PRO A 37 -1.39 -2.56 -6.45
CA PRO A 37 -1.55 -3.60 -7.46
C PRO A 37 -0.65 -3.31 -8.63
N ASN A 38 -0.36 -4.37 -9.38
CA ASN A 38 0.15 -4.28 -10.74
C ASN A 38 1.57 -3.70 -10.83
N GLU A 39 2.41 -3.90 -9.82
CA GLU A 39 3.87 -3.77 -9.97
C GLU A 39 4.46 -4.94 -10.79
N GLU A 40 5.62 -4.72 -11.42
CA GLU A 40 6.31 -5.73 -12.23
C GLU A 40 6.99 -6.77 -11.33
N ALA A 41 6.20 -7.70 -10.79
CA ALA A 41 6.69 -8.71 -9.86
C ALA A 41 7.85 -9.53 -10.44
N ALA A 42 7.82 -9.87 -11.74
CA ALA A 42 8.87 -10.67 -12.36
C ALA A 42 10.28 -10.03 -12.24
N SER A 43 10.36 -8.70 -12.15
CA SER A 43 11.63 -7.98 -11.98
C SER A 43 12.35 -8.32 -10.68
N TYR A 44 11.61 -8.59 -9.59
CA TYR A 44 12.17 -8.96 -8.29
C TYR A 44 12.85 -10.33 -8.31
N ALA A 45 12.25 -11.32 -8.99
CA ALA A 45 12.92 -12.61 -9.15
C ALA A 45 14.23 -12.50 -9.96
N TRP A 46 14.29 -11.58 -10.94
CA TRP A 46 15.52 -11.31 -11.69
C TRP A 46 16.58 -10.61 -10.85
N ALA A 47 16.20 -9.56 -10.14
CA ALA A 47 17.13 -8.81 -9.30
C ALA A 47 17.67 -9.66 -8.13
N PHE A 48 16.82 -10.48 -7.50
CA PHE A 48 17.26 -11.47 -6.53
C PHE A 48 18.24 -12.50 -7.13
N SER A 49 17.96 -13.00 -8.33
CA SER A 49 18.85 -13.96 -9.03
C SER A 49 20.20 -13.35 -9.41
N LEU A 50 20.20 -12.09 -9.83
CA LEU A 50 21.40 -11.35 -10.25
C LEU A 50 22.17 -10.74 -9.07
N ASN A 51 21.66 -10.87 -7.85
CA ASN A 51 22.22 -10.26 -6.64
C ASN A 51 22.46 -8.75 -6.81
N ILE A 52 21.49 -8.05 -7.42
CA ILE A 52 21.54 -6.60 -7.57
C ILE A 52 21.27 -6.00 -6.20
N SER A 53 22.18 -5.15 -5.72
CA SER A 53 22.27 -4.66 -4.33
C SER A 53 21.02 -3.95 -3.77
N ALA A 54 20.03 -3.66 -4.62
CA ALA A 54 18.74 -3.08 -4.23
C ALA A 54 17.79 -4.10 -3.56
N GLU A 55 18.11 -5.40 -3.56
CA GLU A 55 17.22 -6.45 -3.03
C GLU A 55 17.87 -7.33 -1.95
N ASN A 56 18.68 -6.73 -1.08
CA ASN A 56 19.16 -7.41 0.13
C ASN A 56 17.99 -7.86 1.05
N MET A 57 16.76 -7.40 0.82
CA MET A 57 15.58 -7.79 1.58
C MET A 57 15.25 -9.29 1.48
N PHE A 58 15.67 -9.99 0.42
CA PHE A 58 15.44 -11.44 0.29
C PHE A 58 16.59 -12.32 0.81
N THR A 59 17.59 -11.71 1.45
CA THR A 59 18.72 -12.45 2.03
C THR A 59 18.22 -13.52 3.00
N GLY A 60 18.71 -14.74 2.83
CA GLY A 60 18.29 -15.90 3.63
C GLY A 60 17.22 -16.76 2.96
N LEU A 61 16.54 -16.28 1.91
CA LEU A 61 15.50 -17.01 1.19
C LEU A 61 16.03 -17.75 -0.05
N GLU A 62 17.36 -17.88 -0.18
CA GLU A 62 18.04 -18.50 -1.33
C GLU A 62 17.77 -20.01 -1.48
N SER A 63 17.22 -20.65 -0.45
CA SER A 63 16.86 -22.07 -0.47
C SER A 63 15.50 -22.34 -1.13
N PHE A 64 14.70 -21.33 -1.44
CA PHE A 64 13.41 -21.49 -2.11
C PHE A 64 13.52 -21.46 -3.64
N ASP A 65 12.62 -22.19 -4.31
CA ASP A 65 12.15 -21.79 -5.63
C ASP A 65 11.33 -20.51 -5.45
N PHE A 66 11.93 -19.37 -5.75
CA PHE A 66 11.30 -18.06 -5.61
C PHE A 66 10.53 -17.75 -6.90
N LEU A 67 9.21 -17.61 -6.80
CA LEU A 67 8.29 -17.33 -7.90
C LEU A 67 7.79 -15.89 -7.80
N ALA A 68 7.92 -15.16 -8.90
CA ALA A 68 7.32 -13.84 -9.07
C ALA A 68 6.58 -13.75 -10.42
N MET A 69 5.27 -13.57 -10.40
CA MET A 69 4.35 -13.54 -11.54
C MET A 69 3.73 -12.16 -11.65
N ASP A 70 3.79 -11.57 -12.84
CA ASP A 70 3.10 -10.32 -13.13
C ASP A 70 1.58 -10.54 -13.06
N THR A 71 0.84 -9.61 -12.49
CA THR A 71 -0.63 -9.70 -12.41
C THR A 71 -1.21 -9.75 -13.83
N ARG A 72 -2.22 -10.59 -14.05
CA ARG A 72 -2.96 -10.64 -15.32
C ARG A 72 -3.43 -9.24 -15.75
N GLY A 73 -3.28 -8.91 -17.02
CA GLY A 73 -3.57 -7.57 -17.53
C GLY A 73 -2.38 -6.60 -17.46
N THR A 74 -1.23 -7.03 -16.95
CA THR A 74 -0.04 -6.18 -16.75
C THR A 74 1.20 -6.82 -17.36
N TYR A 75 2.23 -6.01 -17.63
CA TYR A 75 3.57 -6.41 -18.08
C TYR A 75 3.60 -7.62 -19.02
N GLN A 76 4.17 -8.75 -18.59
CA GLN A 76 4.29 -9.97 -19.41
C GLN A 76 3.06 -10.89 -19.29
N SER A 77 2.15 -10.62 -18.37
CA SER A 77 0.92 -11.39 -18.12
C SER A 77 -0.27 -10.81 -18.90
N ASN A 78 -0.29 -11.04 -20.20
CA ASN A 78 -1.38 -10.63 -21.10
C ASN A 78 -1.77 -9.15 -20.89
N PRO A 79 -0.84 -8.20 -21.13
CA PRO A 79 -1.06 -6.80 -20.81
C PRO A 79 -2.29 -6.23 -21.51
N LEU A 80 -3.06 -5.42 -20.80
CA LEU A 80 -4.19 -4.71 -21.39
C LEU A 80 -3.69 -3.69 -22.43
N ASN A 81 -4.43 -3.55 -23.51
CA ASN A 81 -4.16 -2.58 -24.56
C ASN A 81 -5.11 -1.40 -24.38
N CYS A 82 -4.74 -0.50 -23.47
CA CYS A 82 -5.47 0.70 -23.12
C CYS A 82 -4.82 1.94 -23.72
N SER A 83 -5.61 2.99 -23.98
CA SER A 83 -5.12 4.29 -24.40
C SER A 83 -5.16 5.27 -23.23
N PHE A 84 -3.98 5.78 -22.86
CA PHE A 84 -3.84 6.76 -21.77
C PHE A 84 -4.11 8.21 -22.21
N GLY A 85 -4.19 8.50 -23.51
CA GLY A 85 -4.38 9.88 -23.99
C GLY A 85 -3.37 10.88 -23.41
N ASN A 86 -3.78 12.14 -23.30
CA ASN A 86 -3.06 13.19 -22.56
C ASN A 86 -3.89 13.56 -21.33
N LEU A 87 -4.05 12.60 -20.41
CA LEU A 87 -4.90 12.75 -19.23
C LEU A 87 -4.18 13.56 -18.15
N THR A 88 -4.94 14.32 -17.38
CA THR A 88 -4.43 15.10 -16.25
C THR A 88 -5.52 15.08 -15.20
N PHE A 89 -5.17 14.75 -13.96
CA PHE A 89 -6.15 14.83 -12.88
C PHE A 89 -6.29 16.28 -12.42
N PRO A 90 -7.53 16.74 -12.16
CA PRO A 90 -7.75 18.13 -11.74
C PRO A 90 -7.23 18.43 -10.33
N SER A 91 -7.14 17.41 -9.48
CA SER A 91 -6.70 17.48 -8.09
C SER A 91 -6.32 16.08 -7.63
N TYR A 92 -5.74 15.93 -6.43
CA TYR A 92 -5.49 14.62 -5.85
C TYR A 92 -6.77 13.98 -5.28
N ILE A 93 -7.59 14.76 -4.57
CA ILE A 93 -8.92 14.36 -4.09
C ILE A 93 -9.93 15.35 -4.63
N PRO A 94 -10.98 14.89 -5.32
CA PRO A 94 -12.07 15.75 -5.74
C PRO A 94 -12.71 16.51 -4.57
N SER A 95 -12.67 17.83 -4.66
CA SER A 95 -13.26 18.75 -3.67
C SER A 95 -14.51 19.46 -4.19
N THR A 96 -14.81 19.31 -5.49
CA THR A 96 -15.98 19.86 -6.17
C THR A 96 -16.67 18.79 -7.02
N LYS A 97 -17.95 19.03 -7.35
CA LYS A 97 -18.73 18.15 -8.22
C LYS A 97 -18.12 18.05 -9.62
N GLU A 98 -17.53 19.14 -10.10
CA GLU A 98 -16.86 19.21 -11.39
C GLU A 98 -15.60 18.33 -11.40
N GLU A 99 -14.76 18.40 -10.36
CA GLU A 99 -13.58 17.54 -10.20
C GLU A 99 -13.97 16.05 -10.11
N PHE A 100 -15.01 15.73 -9.34
CA PHE A 100 -15.49 14.35 -9.19
C PHE A 100 -16.02 13.79 -10.51
N THR A 101 -16.83 14.58 -11.24
CA THR A 101 -17.30 14.20 -12.57
C THR A 101 -16.13 13.99 -13.53
N SER A 102 -15.10 14.84 -13.45
CA SER A 102 -13.90 14.71 -14.27
C SER A 102 -13.14 13.42 -13.95
N TYR A 103 -12.98 13.06 -12.67
CA TYR A 103 -12.38 11.80 -12.23
C TYR A 103 -13.08 10.60 -12.86
N GLN A 104 -14.41 10.54 -12.75
CA GLN A 104 -15.20 9.45 -13.32
C GLN A 104 -15.08 9.40 -14.84
N ALA A 105 -15.15 10.56 -15.52
CA ALA A 105 -15.05 10.62 -16.98
C ALA A 105 -13.66 10.15 -17.49
N ILE A 106 -12.59 10.51 -16.78
CA ILE A 106 -11.22 10.05 -17.09
C ILE A 106 -11.15 8.53 -16.98
N THR A 107 -11.58 7.96 -15.85
CA THR A 107 -11.57 6.50 -15.65
C THR A 107 -12.47 5.77 -16.64
N SER A 108 -13.68 6.26 -16.91
CA SER A 108 -14.59 5.64 -17.88
C SER A 108 -14.01 5.64 -19.30
N THR A 109 -13.36 6.73 -19.70
CA THR A 109 -12.71 6.82 -21.02
C THR A 109 -11.55 5.82 -21.12
N TYR A 110 -10.73 5.74 -20.08
CA TYR A 110 -9.64 4.78 -20.00
C TYR A 110 -10.15 3.34 -20.03
N ALA A 111 -11.15 3.01 -19.21
CA ALA A 111 -11.79 1.69 -19.17
C ALA A 111 -12.36 1.27 -20.52
N GLN A 112 -13.07 2.17 -21.22
CA GLN A 112 -13.60 1.89 -22.54
C GLN A 112 -12.49 1.57 -23.55
N SER A 113 -11.38 2.32 -23.49
CA SER A 113 -10.22 2.04 -24.34
C SER A 113 -9.62 0.65 -24.07
N CYS A 114 -9.57 0.23 -22.80
CA CYS A 114 -9.13 -1.11 -22.43
C CYS A 114 -10.08 -2.19 -22.96
N ILE A 115 -11.40 -1.98 -22.83
CA ILE A 115 -12.43 -2.92 -23.30
C ILE A 115 -12.34 -3.11 -24.80
N ASP A 116 -12.17 -2.02 -25.55
CA ASP A 116 -12.13 -2.05 -27.02
C ASP A 116 -10.79 -2.58 -27.55
N GLY A 117 -9.69 -2.28 -26.86
CA GLY A 117 -8.33 -2.59 -27.32
C GLY A 117 -7.78 -3.95 -26.87
N SER A 118 -8.25 -4.48 -25.74
CA SER A 118 -7.63 -5.66 -25.10
C SER A 118 -8.15 -6.99 -25.66
N THR A 119 -7.28 -8.00 -25.60
CA THR A 119 -7.61 -9.36 -26.04
C THR A 119 -7.18 -10.40 -25.01
N PRO A 120 -7.93 -11.51 -24.85
CA PRO A 120 -9.21 -11.82 -25.49
C PRO A 120 -10.35 -10.86 -25.06
N PRO A 121 -11.41 -10.68 -25.89
CA PRO A 121 -12.53 -9.82 -25.53
C PRO A 121 -13.13 -10.22 -24.17
N GLY A 122 -13.40 -9.22 -23.32
CA GLY A 122 -13.93 -9.41 -21.97
C GLY A 122 -12.88 -9.59 -20.88
N ILE A 123 -11.58 -9.62 -21.19
CA ILE A 123 -10.51 -9.77 -20.17
C ILE A 123 -10.57 -8.72 -19.06
N VAL A 124 -11.01 -7.50 -19.37
CA VAL A 124 -11.10 -6.38 -18.42
C VAL A 124 -12.03 -6.70 -17.23
N GLU A 125 -12.94 -7.66 -17.36
CA GLU A 125 -13.82 -8.16 -16.29
C GLU A 125 -13.15 -9.15 -15.34
N PHE A 126 -11.98 -9.69 -15.71
CA PHE A 126 -11.35 -10.84 -15.05
C PHE A 126 -9.89 -10.58 -14.68
N ILE A 127 -9.54 -9.33 -14.38
CA ILE A 127 -8.18 -8.92 -13.92
C ILE A 127 -8.14 -8.58 -12.42
N GLY A 128 -9.16 -8.97 -11.68
CA GLY A 128 -9.24 -8.78 -10.23
C GLY A 128 -8.30 -9.72 -9.47
N THR A 129 -8.22 -9.51 -8.16
CA THR A 129 -7.34 -10.33 -7.32
C THR A 129 -7.84 -11.76 -7.20
N ALA A 130 -9.16 -11.97 -7.20
CA ALA A 130 -9.76 -13.30 -7.14
C ALA A 130 -9.29 -14.20 -8.30
N GLU A 131 -9.23 -13.68 -9.52
CA GLU A 131 -8.73 -14.45 -10.65
C GLU A 131 -7.20 -14.58 -10.66
N THR A 132 -6.48 -13.61 -10.10
CA THR A 132 -5.02 -13.64 -9.97
C THR A 132 -4.58 -14.72 -8.96
N VAL A 133 -5.30 -14.89 -7.86
CA VAL A 133 -5.07 -15.96 -6.87
C VAL A 133 -5.24 -17.35 -7.48
N GLN A 134 -6.21 -17.52 -8.37
CA GLN A 134 -6.38 -18.78 -9.11
C GLN A 134 -5.24 -19.05 -10.10
N ASP A 135 -4.62 -18.00 -10.66
CA ASP A 135 -3.40 -18.14 -11.48
C ASP A 135 -2.24 -18.66 -10.65
N TRP A 136 -2.05 -18.12 -9.43
CA TRP A 136 -1.01 -18.60 -8.52
C TRP A 136 -1.21 -20.08 -8.20
N ASN A 137 -2.44 -20.52 -7.93
CA ASN A 137 -2.74 -21.92 -7.68
C ASN A 137 -2.47 -22.79 -8.93
N SER A 138 -2.82 -22.30 -10.12
CA SER A 138 -2.54 -23.00 -11.38
C SER A 138 -1.03 -23.16 -11.62
N LEU A 139 -0.23 -22.12 -11.33
CA LEU A 139 1.22 -22.18 -11.40
C LEU A 139 1.81 -23.15 -10.37
N ARG A 140 1.34 -23.12 -9.11
CA ARG A 140 1.76 -24.08 -8.07
C ARG A 140 1.56 -25.52 -8.55
N ILE A 141 0.38 -25.84 -9.08
CA ILE A 141 0.06 -27.18 -9.61
C ILE A 141 1.00 -27.53 -10.78
N ALA A 142 1.19 -26.61 -11.73
CA ALA A 142 2.04 -26.83 -12.89
C ALA A 142 3.53 -27.04 -12.53
N LEU A 143 3.99 -26.38 -11.46
CA LEU A 143 5.33 -26.53 -10.90
C LEU A 143 5.50 -27.80 -10.06
N GLY A 144 4.39 -28.51 -9.75
CA GLY A 144 4.41 -29.78 -9.01
C GLY A 144 4.50 -29.65 -7.49
N TYR A 145 4.20 -28.47 -6.93
CA TYR A 145 4.23 -28.24 -5.49
C TYR A 145 2.88 -28.54 -4.86
N GLU A 146 2.85 -29.28 -3.74
CA GLU A 146 1.61 -29.54 -2.98
C GLU A 146 1.14 -28.32 -2.21
N LYS A 147 2.08 -27.55 -1.65
CA LYS A 147 1.84 -26.33 -0.88
C LYS A 147 2.79 -25.23 -1.32
N MET A 148 2.49 -24.01 -0.91
CA MET A 148 3.25 -22.82 -1.25
C MET A 148 3.47 -22.00 0.02
N SER A 149 4.66 -21.41 0.17
CA SER A 149 4.90 -20.29 1.09
C SER A 149 4.63 -18.99 0.34
N TYR A 150 4.20 -17.94 1.05
CA TYR A 150 3.83 -16.68 0.44
C TYR A 150 4.36 -15.52 1.27
N LEU A 151 4.85 -14.49 0.59
CA LEU A 151 5.15 -13.20 1.17
C LEU A 151 4.38 -12.16 0.36
N GLY A 152 3.43 -11.49 1.00
CA GLY A 152 2.67 -10.39 0.41
C GLY A 152 2.84 -9.14 1.25
N ILE A 153 3.10 -8.03 0.59
CA ILE A 153 3.27 -6.73 1.22
C ILE A 153 2.18 -5.80 0.68
N SER A 154 1.60 -4.95 1.53
CA SER A 154 0.64 -3.93 1.11
C SER A 154 -0.58 -4.57 0.43
N TYR A 155 -0.99 -4.13 -0.76
CA TYR A 155 -2.13 -4.74 -1.47
C TYR A 155 -1.89 -6.22 -1.83
N GLY A 156 -0.65 -6.72 -1.83
CA GLY A 156 -0.35 -8.16 -1.85
C GLY A 156 -0.99 -8.94 -0.70
N THR A 157 -1.23 -8.31 0.46
CA THR A 157 -1.93 -8.97 1.58
C THR A 157 -3.36 -9.37 1.24
N VAL A 158 -4.05 -8.64 0.35
CA VAL A 158 -5.39 -9.00 -0.12
C VAL A 158 -5.34 -10.32 -0.89
N GLY A 159 -4.36 -10.47 -1.79
CA GLY A 159 -4.16 -11.69 -2.55
C GLY A 159 -3.76 -12.87 -1.67
N GLY A 160 -2.83 -12.67 -0.73
CA GLY A 160 -2.41 -13.70 0.22
C GLY A 160 -3.57 -14.18 1.10
N ALA A 161 -4.36 -13.25 1.65
CA ALA A 161 -5.55 -13.55 2.43
C ALA A 161 -6.60 -14.33 1.62
N LEU A 162 -6.85 -13.93 0.36
CA LEU A 162 -7.77 -14.63 -0.53
C LEU A 162 -7.28 -16.03 -0.88
N TYR A 163 -5.99 -16.20 -1.19
CA TYR A 163 -5.41 -17.52 -1.48
C TYR A 163 -5.56 -18.45 -0.28
N ALA A 164 -5.21 -17.97 0.92
CA ALA A 164 -5.29 -18.77 2.14
C ALA A 164 -6.74 -19.20 2.45
N SER A 165 -7.71 -18.34 2.17
CA SER A 165 -9.14 -18.66 2.33
C SER A 165 -9.68 -19.62 1.25
N MET A 166 -9.24 -19.46 -0.01
CA MET A 166 -9.71 -20.28 -1.14
C MET A 166 -9.06 -21.66 -1.21
N TYR A 167 -7.81 -21.78 -0.76
CA TYR A 167 -6.98 -22.99 -0.86
C TYR A 167 -6.26 -23.32 0.45
N PRO A 168 -6.98 -23.45 1.58
CA PRO A 168 -6.38 -23.60 2.91
C PRO A 168 -5.45 -24.82 3.03
N GLU A 169 -5.74 -25.91 2.32
CA GLU A 169 -4.92 -27.12 2.29
C GLU A 169 -3.58 -26.95 1.56
N HIS A 170 -3.44 -25.88 0.77
CA HIS A 170 -2.27 -25.58 -0.06
C HIS A 170 -1.39 -24.46 0.52
N VAL A 171 -1.62 -24.08 1.77
CA VAL A 171 -0.85 -23.09 2.53
C VAL A 171 0.27 -23.78 3.33
N GLU A 172 1.48 -23.26 3.21
CA GLU A 172 2.64 -23.60 4.04
C GLU A 172 2.95 -22.47 5.03
N ASN A 173 3.84 -21.52 4.69
CA ASN A 173 4.22 -20.39 5.53
C ASN A 173 3.84 -19.08 4.83
N PHE A 174 2.77 -18.43 5.30
CA PHE A 174 2.25 -17.19 4.71
C PHE A 174 2.55 -15.99 5.62
N VAL A 175 3.24 -15.00 5.07
CA VAL A 175 3.51 -13.69 5.68
C VAL A 175 2.69 -12.64 4.95
N LEU A 176 1.84 -11.92 5.69
CA LEU A 176 1.09 -10.76 5.21
C LEU A 176 1.57 -9.52 5.98
N ASP A 177 2.35 -8.68 5.33
CA ASP A 177 2.97 -7.49 5.91
C ASP A 177 2.36 -6.21 5.34
N ALA A 178 2.21 -5.18 6.18
CA ALA A 178 1.54 -3.93 5.82
C ALA A 178 0.10 -4.19 5.32
N ILE A 179 -0.75 -4.67 6.22
CA ILE A 179 -2.05 -5.27 5.87
C ILE A 179 -3.05 -4.24 5.36
N LEU A 180 -3.46 -4.41 4.11
CA LEU A 180 -4.72 -3.86 3.59
C LEU A 180 -5.88 -4.82 3.91
N PRO A 181 -6.79 -4.44 4.82
CA PRO A 181 -7.84 -5.35 5.27
C PRO A 181 -9.02 -5.37 4.30
N ARG A 182 -9.82 -6.44 4.40
CA ARG A 182 -11.17 -6.49 3.83
C ARG A 182 -12.23 -6.54 4.92
N GLY A 183 -13.46 -6.18 4.58
CA GLY A 183 -14.54 -6.09 5.56
C GLY A 183 -14.57 -4.78 6.35
N ILE A 184 -13.90 -3.74 5.84
CA ILE A 184 -13.87 -2.39 6.43
C ILE A 184 -14.65 -1.43 5.54
N SER A 185 -15.40 -0.50 6.15
CA SER A 185 -16.12 0.51 5.37
C SER A 185 -15.16 1.51 4.73
N ASN A 186 -15.56 2.09 3.59
CA ASN A 186 -14.77 3.12 2.92
C ASN A 186 -14.49 4.35 3.81
N VAL A 187 -15.42 4.70 4.70
CA VAL A 187 -15.23 5.79 5.68
C VAL A 187 -14.15 5.42 6.69
N ASP A 188 -14.18 4.21 7.25
CA ASP A 188 -13.22 3.77 8.26
C ASP A 188 -11.82 3.59 7.68
N LEU A 189 -11.73 3.13 6.43
CA LEU A 189 -10.48 3.02 5.68
C LEU A 189 -9.82 4.41 5.54
N ALA A 190 -10.54 5.38 4.97
CA ALA A 190 -10.06 6.75 4.84
C ALA A 190 -9.76 7.41 6.21
N THR A 191 -10.59 7.16 7.23
CA THR A 191 -10.39 7.66 8.60
C THR A 191 -9.08 7.16 9.21
N SER A 192 -8.76 5.88 8.99
CA SER A 192 -7.53 5.26 9.49
C SER A 192 -6.30 5.89 8.84
N GLN A 193 -6.36 6.16 7.54
CA GLN A 193 -5.27 6.81 6.81
C GLN A 193 -5.05 8.26 7.24
N ILE A 194 -6.12 9.05 7.38
CA ILE A 194 -6.03 10.42 7.92
C ILE A 194 -5.44 10.41 9.34
N SER A 195 -5.84 9.43 10.16
CA SER A 195 -5.29 9.27 11.51
C SER A 195 -3.81 8.89 11.50
N ALA A 196 -3.36 8.10 10.52
CA ALA A 196 -1.95 7.77 10.32
C ALA A 196 -1.13 9.01 9.94
N VAL A 197 -1.59 9.86 9.01
CA VAL A 197 -0.89 11.12 8.69
C VAL A 197 -0.76 12.02 9.92
N ASN A 198 -1.83 12.17 10.70
CA ASN A 198 -1.78 12.94 11.95
C ASN A 198 -0.72 12.38 12.91
N ARG A 199 -0.59 11.06 13.03
CA ARG A 199 0.44 10.42 13.85
C ARG A 199 1.83 10.67 13.29
N LEU A 200 2.03 10.57 11.99
CA LEU A 200 3.32 10.78 11.34
C LEU A 200 3.84 12.23 11.45
N LEU A 201 2.96 13.24 11.46
CA LEU A 201 3.39 14.61 11.81
C LEU A 201 3.91 14.70 13.25
N LEU A 202 3.34 13.93 14.18
CA LEU A 202 3.85 13.86 15.55
C LEU A 202 5.12 13.01 15.65
N ARG A 203 5.32 12.04 14.75
CA ARG A 203 6.57 11.29 14.60
C ARG A 203 7.70 12.19 14.11
N ALA A 204 7.44 13.06 13.14
CA ALA A 204 8.40 14.06 12.69
C ALA A 204 8.79 15.04 13.80
N ASP A 205 7.84 15.41 14.66
CA ASP A 205 8.08 16.18 15.88
C ASP A 205 8.92 15.40 16.90
N ALA A 206 8.61 14.13 17.14
CA ALA A 206 9.39 13.26 18.02
C ALA A 206 10.83 13.08 17.55
N TYR A 207 11.05 12.96 16.23
CA TYR A 207 12.38 12.97 15.63
C TYR A 207 13.10 14.28 15.93
N CYS A 208 12.47 15.42 15.65
CA CYS A 208 13.05 16.74 15.89
C CYS A 208 13.46 16.99 17.35
N LEU A 209 12.69 16.44 18.30
CA LEU A 209 13.00 16.52 19.73
C LEU A 209 14.27 15.75 20.12
N ASN A 210 14.59 14.67 19.39
CA ASN A 210 15.75 13.83 19.68
C ASN A 210 16.98 14.20 18.85
N ASP A 211 16.82 15.01 17.81
CA ASP A 211 17.90 15.48 16.94
C ASP A 211 18.18 16.98 17.13
N THR A 212 19.33 17.30 17.73
CA THR A 212 19.77 18.70 17.94
C THR A 212 20.05 19.47 16.66
N SER A 213 20.19 18.78 15.52
CA SER A 213 20.36 19.42 14.20
C SER A 213 19.02 19.87 13.59
N CYS A 214 17.89 19.38 14.10
CA CYS A 214 16.58 19.80 13.63
C CYS A 214 16.36 21.31 13.86
N PRO A 215 15.91 22.06 12.84
CA PRO A 215 15.75 23.51 12.96
C PRO A 215 14.71 23.94 14.00
N PHE A 216 13.74 23.07 14.31
CA PHE A 216 12.70 23.32 15.30
C PHE A 216 13.00 22.73 16.69
N HIS A 217 14.20 22.17 16.92
CA HIS A 217 14.56 21.48 18.17
C HIS A 217 14.35 22.36 19.41
N ALA A 218 14.79 23.62 19.34
CA ALA A 218 14.70 24.58 20.45
C ALA A 218 13.26 25.01 20.78
N GLU A 219 12.31 24.82 19.85
CA GLU A 219 10.90 25.16 20.06
C GLU A 219 10.16 24.08 20.88
N GLY A 220 10.76 22.91 21.03
CA GLY A 220 10.25 21.82 21.84
C GLY A 220 9.01 21.16 21.26
N LYS A 221 8.28 20.42 22.10
CA LYS A 221 7.22 19.51 21.67
C LYS A 221 6.06 20.25 20.98
N GLY A 222 5.67 19.73 19.82
CA GLY A 222 4.60 20.24 18.98
C GLY A 222 5.04 21.39 18.07
N SER A 223 6.33 21.52 17.79
CA SER A 223 6.87 22.52 16.88
C SER A 223 6.57 22.16 15.41
N ILE A 224 6.68 20.88 15.03
CA ILE A 224 6.44 20.46 13.64
C ILE A 224 4.96 20.63 13.22
N PRO A 225 3.95 20.20 13.99
CA PRO A 225 2.55 20.47 13.66
C PRO A 225 2.23 21.98 13.58
N LYS A 226 2.86 22.81 14.42
CA LYS A 226 2.70 24.27 14.37
C LYS A 226 3.35 24.89 13.13
N ALA A 227 4.53 24.39 12.75
CA ALA A 227 5.23 24.79 11.54
C ALA A 227 4.39 24.45 10.31
N PHE A 228 3.89 23.22 10.21
CA PHE A 228 3.00 22.79 9.14
C PHE A 228 1.75 23.68 9.03
N ALA A 229 1.07 23.94 10.16
CA ALA A 229 -0.10 24.83 10.18
C ALA A 229 0.23 26.26 9.72
N SER A 230 1.41 26.78 10.09
CA SER A 230 1.88 28.11 9.69
C SER A 230 2.20 28.17 8.20
N VAL A 231 2.86 27.14 7.66
CA VAL A 231 3.14 26.98 6.23
C VAL A 231 1.84 26.94 5.43
N LEU A 232 0.84 26.14 5.85
CA LEU A 232 -0.48 26.13 5.21
C LEU A 232 -1.14 27.51 5.22
N SER A 233 -1.04 28.25 6.33
CA SER A 233 -1.59 29.61 6.42
C SER A 233 -0.87 30.60 5.50
N HIS A 234 0.46 30.49 5.37
CA HIS A 234 1.25 31.33 4.48
C HIS A 234 0.92 31.06 3.00
N ALA A 235 0.84 29.78 2.62
CA ALA A 235 0.40 29.37 1.29
C ALA A 235 -1.01 29.89 0.96
N ALA A 236 -1.96 29.78 1.90
CA ALA A 236 -3.33 30.29 1.72
C ALA A 236 -3.40 31.82 1.57
N SER A 237 -2.46 32.55 2.17
CA SER A 237 -2.38 34.02 2.05
C SER A 237 -1.64 34.49 0.79
N GLY A 238 -1.11 33.57 -0.03
CA GLY A 238 -0.24 33.90 -1.16
C GLY A 238 1.12 34.47 -0.75
N ASN A 239 1.53 34.29 0.51
CA ASN A 239 2.83 34.72 1.03
C ASN A 239 3.91 33.68 0.69
N THR A 240 4.07 33.40 -0.59
CA THR A 240 5.03 32.45 -1.14
C THR A 240 6.00 33.21 -2.05
N SER A 241 7.31 32.97 -1.91
CA SER A 241 8.35 33.71 -2.66
C SER A 241 8.30 33.45 -4.17
N SER A 242 7.81 32.27 -4.56
CA SER A 242 7.30 31.95 -5.89
C SER A 242 5.78 31.95 -5.83
N SER A 243 5.11 32.64 -6.76
CA SER A 243 3.64 32.81 -6.78
C SER A 243 2.84 31.55 -7.16
N VAL A 244 3.28 30.35 -6.76
CA VAL A 244 2.79 29.06 -7.31
C VAL A 244 2.40 28.02 -6.25
N VAL A 245 2.89 28.09 -5.01
CA VAL A 245 2.60 27.04 -4.01
C VAL A 245 1.28 27.30 -3.27
N THR A 246 0.32 26.40 -3.47
CA THR A 246 -1.00 26.42 -2.81
C THR A 246 -1.00 25.54 -1.55
N PRO A 247 -2.01 25.69 -0.66
CA PRO A 247 -2.19 24.73 0.44
C PRO A 247 -2.35 23.28 -0.02
N SER A 248 -2.90 23.06 -1.22
CA SER A 248 -3.04 21.71 -1.79
C SER A 248 -1.67 21.11 -2.11
N ASP A 249 -0.76 21.89 -2.67
CA ASP A 249 0.59 21.45 -3.02
C ASP A 249 1.37 21.07 -1.76
N VAL A 250 1.28 21.90 -0.72
CA VAL A 250 1.89 21.61 0.59
C VAL A 250 1.37 20.28 1.16
N ARG A 251 0.05 20.05 1.13
CA ARG A 251 -0.55 18.80 1.63
C ARG A 251 -0.14 17.58 0.82
N ALA A 252 -0.11 17.70 -0.50
CA ALA A 252 0.32 16.65 -1.41
C ALA A 252 1.80 16.31 -1.16
N MET A 253 2.69 17.30 -1.15
CA MET A 253 4.11 17.10 -0.88
C MET A 253 4.36 16.46 0.49
N VAL A 254 3.76 17.02 1.56
CA VAL A 254 3.91 16.46 2.90
C VAL A 254 3.43 15.01 2.95
N THR A 255 2.29 14.69 2.35
CA THR A 255 1.75 13.33 2.46
C THR A 255 2.43 12.33 1.53
N LEU A 256 2.65 12.68 0.26
CA LEU A 256 3.19 11.78 -0.77
C LEU A 256 4.71 11.67 -0.74
N ALA A 257 5.40 12.80 -0.63
CA ALA A 257 6.85 12.83 -0.81
C ALA A 257 7.60 12.57 0.50
N TYR A 258 7.03 12.98 1.63
CA TYR A 258 7.74 12.93 2.92
C TYR A 258 7.19 11.91 3.93
N LEU A 259 5.92 11.50 3.80
CA LEU A 259 5.27 10.63 4.80
C LEU A 259 4.81 9.28 4.26
N SER A 260 4.59 9.16 2.95
CA SER A 260 4.19 7.89 2.32
C SER A 260 5.39 6.99 2.11
N SER A 261 5.17 5.68 2.21
CA SER A 261 6.15 4.64 1.98
C SER A 261 7.30 4.66 2.99
N ASN A 262 8.31 5.51 2.78
CA ASN A 262 9.47 5.64 3.66
C ASN A 262 9.50 7.08 4.22
N PRO A 263 8.93 7.32 5.42
CA PRO A 263 8.89 8.66 6.00
C PRO A 263 10.27 9.28 6.20
N ASP A 264 10.43 10.55 5.78
CA ASP A 264 11.67 11.33 5.92
C ASP A 264 11.46 12.57 6.81
N PRO A 265 11.40 12.39 8.16
CA PRO A 265 11.34 13.49 9.10
C PRO A 265 12.42 14.58 8.92
N PRO A 266 13.72 14.26 8.72
CA PRO A 266 14.74 15.28 8.46
C PRO A 266 14.40 16.20 7.28
N ALA A 267 14.04 15.63 6.13
CA ALA A 267 13.72 16.42 4.95
C ALA A 267 12.41 17.20 5.12
N LEU A 268 11.38 16.60 5.72
CA LEU A 268 10.13 17.29 6.04
C LEU A 268 10.37 18.50 6.94
N ASN A 269 11.11 18.31 8.04
CA ASN A 269 11.40 19.37 9.00
C ASN A 269 12.21 20.50 8.34
N THR A 270 13.15 20.15 7.46
CA THR A 270 13.91 21.14 6.67
C THR A 270 13.01 21.91 5.70
N ALA A 271 12.15 21.22 4.95
CA ALA A 271 11.23 21.82 3.99
C ALA A 271 10.25 22.81 4.66
N LEU A 272 9.72 22.45 5.84
CA LEU A 272 8.85 23.34 6.61
C LEU A 272 9.59 24.58 7.11
N TYR A 273 10.82 24.41 7.60
CA TYR A 273 11.64 25.53 8.07
C TYR A 273 11.99 26.50 6.92
N ASP A 274 12.44 25.95 5.80
CA ASP A 274 12.79 26.72 4.61
C ASP A 274 11.59 27.52 4.10
N ALA A 275 10.41 26.92 4.05
CA ALA A 275 9.18 27.60 3.62
C ALA A 275 8.83 28.79 4.53
N LEU A 276 8.95 28.63 5.85
CA LEU A 276 8.76 29.72 6.81
C LEU A 276 9.81 30.84 6.67
N ASN A 277 10.97 30.54 6.10
CA ASN A 277 12.02 31.51 5.77
C ASN A 277 11.98 31.99 4.31
N GLY A 278 10.91 31.66 3.58
CA GLY A 278 10.67 32.14 2.23
C GLY A 278 11.27 31.28 1.12
N ASN A 279 11.79 30.09 1.38
CA ASN A 279 12.19 29.13 0.36
C ASN A 279 11.16 27.99 0.23
N TRP A 280 10.36 28.01 -0.85
CA TRP A 280 9.22 27.10 -1.03
C TRP A 280 9.50 25.93 -1.98
N THR A 281 10.71 25.83 -2.55
CA THR A 281 11.03 24.85 -3.59
C THR A 281 10.74 23.42 -3.20
N ALA A 282 10.97 23.05 -1.94
CA ALA A 282 10.74 21.70 -1.42
C ALA A 282 9.24 21.34 -1.20
N LEU A 283 8.33 22.31 -1.39
CA LEU A 283 6.88 22.14 -1.26
C LEU A 283 6.15 22.48 -2.57
N GLU A 284 6.89 22.71 -3.65
CA GLU A 284 6.33 22.97 -4.97
C GLU A 284 5.95 21.65 -5.65
N TRP A 285 4.66 21.45 -5.91
CA TRP A 285 4.11 20.27 -6.60
C TRP A 285 3.76 20.61 -8.06
N ALA A 286 4.66 21.30 -8.76
CA ALA A 286 4.45 21.67 -10.15
C ALA A 286 4.36 20.41 -11.05
N ASP A 287 3.34 20.36 -11.92
CA ASP A 287 3.07 19.30 -12.92
C ASP A 287 2.72 17.89 -12.40
N ALA A 288 2.59 17.66 -11.10
CA ALA A 288 2.56 16.31 -10.54
C ALA A 288 1.18 15.57 -10.60
N TYR A 289 0.17 16.15 -11.23
CA TYR A 289 -1.02 15.42 -11.71
C TYR A 289 -1.06 15.26 -13.24
N GLY A 290 0.06 15.58 -13.89
CA GLY A 290 0.21 15.49 -15.33
C GLY A 290 0.16 14.05 -15.86
N PRO A 291 0.40 13.89 -17.16
CA PRO A 291 0.19 12.62 -17.86
C PRO A 291 0.95 11.44 -17.26
N GLU A 292 2.20 11.62 -16.80
CA GLU A 292 3.00 10.54 -16.21
C GLU A 292 2.38 9.99 -14.93
N TYR A 293 1.98 10.88 -14.01
CA TYR A 293 1.27 10.48 -12.78
C TYR A 293 -0.06 9.82 -13.11
N ALA A 294 -0.84 10.39 -14.04
CA ALA A 294 -2.13 9.84 -14.44
C ALA A 294 -1.99 8.43 -15.03
N MET A 295 -0.96 8.19 -15.85
CA MET A 295 -0.65 6.87 -16.39
C MET A 295 -0.32 5.86 -15.28
N GLY A 296 0.55 6.25 -14.34
CA GLY A 296 0.89 5.42 -13.18
C GLY A 296 -0.36 5.03 -12.39
N ALA A 297 -1.17 6.01 -12.00
CA ALA A 297 -2.39 5.78 -11.24
C ALA A 297 -3.38 4.86 -11.99
N LEU A 298 -3.66 5.15 -13.27
CA LEU A 298 -4.64 4.39 -14.05
C LEU A 298 -4.24 2.92 -14.29
N SER A 299 -2.94 2.63 -14.38
CA SER A 299 -2.47 1.24 -14.53
C SER A 299 -2.76 0.39 -13.27
N GLY A 300 -2.49 0.92 -12.08
CA GLY A 300 -2.83 0.27 -10.81
C GLY A 300 -4.34 0.18 -10.56
N LEU A 301 -5.11 1.21 -10.94
CA LEU A 301 -6.55 1.27 -10.69
C LEU A 301 -7.35 0.12 -11.31
N THR A 302 -6.87 -0.47 -12.41
CA THR A 302 -7.62 -1.52 -13.10
C THR A 302 -7.97 -2.69 -12.16
N THR A 303 -7.00 -3.18 -11.39
CA THR A 303 -7.22 -4.29 -10.43
C THR A 303 -7.90 -3.78 -9.15
N LEU A 304 -7.52 -2.60 -8.63
CA LEU A 304 -8.18 -2.01 -7.44
C LEU A 304 -9.69 -1.88 -7.65
N CYS A 305 -10.11 -1.32 -8.78
CA CYS A 305 -11.51 -1.03 -9.01
C CYS A 305 -12.37 -2.29 -9.18
N LEU A 306 -11.77 -3.40 -9.65
CA LEU A 306 -12.43 -4.71 -9.70
C LEU A 306 -12.59 -5.36 -8.32
N ASP A 307 -11.81 -4.93 -7.32
CA ASP A 307 -11.94 -5.43 -5.95
C ASP A 307 -12.73 -4.45 -5.05
N GLN A 308 -12.71 -3.17 -5.39
CA GLN A 308 -13.25 -2.08 -4.58
C GLN A 308 -14.78 -2.08 -4.50
N HIS A 309 -15.31 -2.00 -3.28
CA HIS A 309 -16.72 -1.70 -3.06
C HIS A 309 -17.02 -0.23 -3.31
N ILE A 310 -17.99 0.07 -4.17
CA ILE A 310 -18.50 1.42 -4.38
C ILE A 310 -19.91 1.52 -3.79
N ASP A 311 -20.05 2.27 -2.69
CA ASP A 311 -21.33 2.48 -2.00
C ASP A 311 -22.27 3.37 -2.85
N ASN A 312 -22.36 4.66 -2.52
CA ASN A 312 -23.16 5.64 -3.24
C ASN A 312 -22.29 6.39 -4.24
N ASN A 313 -22.30 5.94 -5.50
CA ASN A 313 -21.51 6.49 -6.61
C ASN A 313 -22.05 7.84 -7.16
N THR A 314 -22.44 8.75 -6.27
CA THR A 314 -22.80 10.13 -6.63
C THR A 314 -21.87 11.11 -5.92
N TRP A 315 -21.82 12.35 -6.42
CA TRP A 315 -21.08 13.43 -5.75
C TRP A 315 -21.52 13.58 -4.28
N GLU A 316 -22.82 13.52 -4.02
CA GLU A 316 -23.36 13.68 -2.67
C GLU A 316 -22.96 12.52 -1.75
N GLY A 317 -22.85 11.29 -2.28
CA GLY A 317 -22.32 10.13 -1.56
C GLY A 317 -20.83 10.27 -1.24
N TYR A 318 -20.04 10.63 -2.25
CA TYR A 318 -18.60 10.87 -2.11
C TYR A 318 -18.30 12.01 -1.13
N GLN A 319 -19.05 13.11 -1.20
CA GLN A 319 -18.93 14.23 -0.28
C GLN A 319 -19.25 13.81 1.15
N ALA A 320 -20.34 13.08 1.38
CA ALA A 320 -20.70 12.62 2.72
C ALA A 320 -19.65 11.68 3.33
N LEU A 321 -19.09 10.79 2.53
CA LEU A 321 -17.98 9.89 2.91
C LEU A 321 -16.75 10.71 3.30
N THR A 322 -16.35 11.65 2.44
CA THR A 322 -15.22 12.56 2.64
C THR A 322 -15.40 13.36 3.94
N GLU A 323 -16.54 14.03 4.12
CA GLU A 323 -16.85 14.79 5.33
C GLU A 323 -16.86 13.94 6.61
N ALA A 324 -17.29 12.68 6.52
CA ALA A 324 -17.25 11.76 7.64
C ALA A 324 -15.81 11.39 8.03
N ALA A 325 -14.98 11.04 7.04
CA ALA A 325 -13.59 10.65 7.25
C ALA A 325 -12.74 11.80 7.82
N PHE A 326 -12.90 13.02 7.31
CA PHE A 326 -12.12 14.19 7.73
C PHE A 326 -12.44 14.71 9.14
N LYS A 327 -13.41 14.13 9.87
CA LYS A 327 -13.68 14.51 11.27
C LYS A 327 -12.49 14.28 12.22
N VAL A 328 -11.60 13.35 11.87
CA VAL A 328 -10.40 13.05 12.65
C VAL A 328 -9.17 13.86 12.20
N ASP A 329 -9.30 14.71 11.17
CA ASP A 329 -8.19 15.49 10.61
C ASP A 329 -7.83 16.70 11.47
N THR A 330 -7.08 16.44 12.54
CA THR A 330 -6.68 17.49 13.49
C THR A 330 -5.63 18.45 12.94
N ALA A 331 -4.75 17.99 12.05
CA ALA A 331 -3.68 18.81 11.47
C ALA A 331 -4.09 19.52 10.17
N LYS A 332 -5.33 19.34 9.69
CA LYS A 332 -5.82 19.86 8.41
C LYS A 332 -4.98 19.36 7.24
N ILE A 333 -4.60 18.10 7.28
CA ILE A 333 -3.93 17.37 6.22
C ILE A 333 -4.74 17.39 4.94
N GLY A 334 -6.07 17.25 5.02
CA GLY A 334 -6.96 17.34 3.86
C GLY A 334 -6.62 16.36 2.74
N TYR A 335 -6.04 15.20 3.08
CA TYR A 335 -5.50 14.22 2.14
C TYR A 335 -5.81 12.78 2.59
N SER A 336 -6.12 11.91 1.62
CA SER A 336 -6.29 10.45 1.72
C SER A 336 -6.25 9.83 0.31
N GLN A 337 -5.37 8.85 0.11
CA GLN A 337 -5.27 8.04 -1.11
C GLN A 337 -6.52 7.19 -1.35
N ASP A 338 -7.13 6.65 -0.28
CA ASP A 338 -8.34 5.82 -0.41
C ASP A 338 -9.50 6.62 -1.02
N LEU A 339 -9.66 7.88 -0.63
CA LEU A 339 -10.65 8.78 -1.21
C LEU A 339 -10.41 9.01 -2.71
N SER A 340 -9.16 9.15 -3.13
CA SER A 340 -8.81 9.28 -4.55
C SER A 340 -9.14 8.01 -5.34
N ILE A 341 -8.79 6.85 -4.79
CA ILE A 341 -9.10 5.54 -5.40
C ILE A 341 -10.61 5.36 -5.53
N ILE A 342 -11.38 5.62 -4.47
CA ILE A 342 -12.86 5.51 -4.49
C ILE A 342 -13.45 6.45 -5.56
N GLY A 343 -12.97 7.69 -5.64
CA GLY A 343 -13.44 8.66 -6.63
C GLY A 343 -13.15 8.24 -8.07
N LEU A 344 -11.97 7.68 -8.33
CA LEU A 344 -11.57 7.18 -9.65
C LEU A 344 -12.33 5.90 -10.00
N CYS A 345 -12.41 4.96 -9.06
CA CYS A 345 -13.10 3.69 -9.27
C CYS A 345 -14.58 3.86 -9.54
N GLY A 346 -15.24 4.92 -9.06
CA GLY A 346 -16.61 5.24 -9.47
C GLY A 346 -16.83 5.40 -10.98
N GLY A 347 -15.77 5.64 -11.77
CA GLY A 347 -15.85 5.69 -13.24
C GLY A 347 -15.51 4.37 -13.94
N TRP A 348 -15.03 3.36 -13.23
CA TRP A 348 -14.71 2.05 -13.81
C TRP A 348 -15.98 1.18 -13.90
N PRO A 349 -16.23 0.41 -14.96
CA PRO A 349 -17.53 -0.25 -15.17
C PRO A 349 -17.74 -1.55 -14.37
N TYR A 350 -16.70 -2.08 -13.73
CA TYR A 350 -16.74 -3.39 -13.05
C TYR A 350 -16.28 -3.25 -11.60
N HIS A 351 -17.05 -3.76 -10.64
CA HIS A 351 -16.73 -3.63 -9.22
C HIS A 351 -16.81 -4.94 -8.48
N GLY A 352 -15.93 -5.03 -7.48
CA GLY A 352 -15.94 -6.09 -6.49
C GLY A 352 -16.66 -5.65 -5.23
N ASP A 353 -16.37 -6.37 -4.14
CA ASP A 353 -16.92 -6.06 -2.83
C ASP A 353 -15.85 -6.22 -1.74
N SER A 354 -15.05 -5.18 -1.57
CA SER A 354 -14.04 -5.08 -0.51
C SER A 354 -14.65 -5.06 0.90
N ASN A 355 -15.95 -4.77 1.04
CA ASN A 355 -16.68 -4.80 2.32
C ASN A 355 -16.99 -6.23 2.80
N VAL A 356 -16.75 -7.26 1.99
CA VAL A 356 -16.88 -8.65 2.46
C VAL A 356 -15.58 -9.05 3.17
N PRO A 357 -15.61 -9.39 4.47
CA PRO A 357 -14.41 -9.82 5.21
C PRO A 357 -13.90 -11.16 4.72
N ILE A 358 -12.60 -11.40 4.89
CA ILE A 358 -11.97 -12.70 4.67
C ILE A 358 -11.67 -13.32 6.03
N VAL A 359 -12.25 -14.47 6.32
CA VAL A 359 -11.95 -15.23 7.54
C VAL A 359 -10.85 -16.23 7.22
N GLN A 360 -9.84 -16.30 8.09
CA GLN A 360 -8.72 -17.22 7.93
C GLN A 360 -8.89 -18.42 8.84
N ASP A 361 -8.99 -19.60 8.22
CA ASP A 361 -9.06 -20.90 8.91
C ASP A 361 -7.69 -21.60 9.00
N VAL A 362 -6.63 -20.90 8.57
CA VAL A 362 -5.24 -21.35 8.64
C VAL A 362 -4.38 -20.32 9.37
N PRO A 363 -3.33 -20.74 10.10
CA PRO A 363 -2.46 -19.81 10.81
C PRO A 363 -1.55 -19.05 9.84
N LEU A 364 -1.53 -17.73 9.96
CA LEU A 364 -0.69 -16.81 9.17
C LEU A 364 0.24 -16.02 10.09
N LEU A 365 1.34 -15.51 9.54
CA LEU A 365 2.12 -14.44 10.18
C LEU A 365 1.64 -13.10 9.62
N LEU A 366 0.99 -12.31 10.47
CA LEU A 366 0.54 -10.97 10.16
C LEU A 366 1.59 -9.96 10.64
N VAL A 367 1.92 -8.97 9.84
CA VAL A 367 2.96 -7.98 10.16
C VAL A 367 2.48 -6.56 9.83
N THR A 368 2.87 -5.60 10.65
CA THR A 368 2.55 -4.18 10.46
C THR A 368 3.56 -3.31 11.21
N SER A 369 3.73 -2.06 10.79
CA SER A 369 4.38 -1.03 11.62
C SER A 369 3.32 -0.21 12.38
N ASP A 370 3.70 0.44 13.47
CA ASP A 370 2.78 1.22 14.29
C ASP A 370 2.17 2.42 13.57
N PHE A 371 2.94 3.06 12.67
CA PHE A 371 2.56 4.33 12.05
C PHE A 371 2.53 4.30 10.52
N ASP A 372 2.48 3.11 9.91
CA ASP A 372 2.25 2.91 8.47
C ASP A 372 1.12 3.82 7.97
N LEU A 373 1.43 4.67 6.98
CA LEU A 373 0.45 5.53 6.34
C LEU A 373 -0.38 4.79 5.30
N ASN A 374 0.27 4.01 4.45
CA ASN A 374 -0.32 3.45 3.24
C ASN A 374 -1.31 2.35 3.60
N THR A 375 -0.97 1.52 4.58
CA THR A 375 -1.86 0.51 5.15
C THR A 375 -1.88 0.67 6.67
N PRO A 376 -2.70 1.61 7.19
CA PRO A 376 -2.74 1.92 8.60
C PRO A 376 -2.96 0.68 9.44
N THR A 377 -2.21 0.62 10.54
CA THR A 377 -2.11 -0.54 11.44
C THR A 377 -3.46 -1.00 12.04
N GLU A 378 -4.48 -0.15 12.00
CA GLU A 378 -5.88 -0.49 12.24
C GLU A 378 -6.36 -1.66 11.37
N GLY A 379 -5.90 -1.75 10.13
CA GLY A 379 -6.22 -2.84 9.21
C GLY A 379 -5.66 -4.18 9.67
N ALA A 380 -4.40 -4.22 10.09
CA ALA A 380 -3.83 -5.40 10.74
C ALA A 380 -4.60 -5.82 12.00
N THR A 381 -5.14 -4.84 12.75
CA THR A 381 -5.97 -5.12 13.93
C THR A 381 -7.33 -5.73 13.57
N LEU A 382 -7.88 -5.39 12.40
CA LEU A 382 -9.11 -6.01 11.88
C LEU A 382 -8.82 -7.43 11.39
N GLU A 383 -7.83 -7.61 10.53
CA GLU A 383 -7.45 -8.92 9.96
C GLU A 383 -7.08 -9.91 11.08
N PHE A 384 -6.35 -9.47 12.10
CA PHE A 384 -5.97 -10.32 13.23
C PHE A 384 -7.18 -10.87 14.01
N LYS A 385 -8.31 -10.15 14.03
CA LYS A 385 -9.57 -10.66 14.63
C LYS A 385 -10.28 -11.67 13.74
N LEU A 386 -10.03 -11.64 12.44
CA LEU A 386 -10.58 -12.57 11.46
C LEU A 386 -9.69 -13.81 11.26
N ALA A 387 -8.49 -13.80 11.85
CA ALA A 387 -7.48 -14.84 11.72
C ALA A 387 -7.03 -15.36 13.11
N ASN A 388 -7.94 -16.00 13.85
CA ASN A 388 -7.75 -16.32 15.28
C ASN A 388 -6.54 -17.22 15.60
N GLU A 389 -6.09 -18.05 14.66
CA GLU A 389 -4.92 -18.92 14.81
C GLU A 389 -3.60 -18.26 14.41
N SER A 390 -3.66 -17.02 13.91
CA SER A 390 -2.49 -16.29 13.41
C SER A 390 -1.70 -15.61 14.52
N THR A 391 -0.46 -15.24 14.21
CA THR A 391 0.39 -14.41 15.07
C THR A 391 0.53 -13.05 14.44
N LEU A 392 0.46 -11.97 15.24
CA LEU A 392 0.67 -10.60 14.78
C LEU A 392 2.00 -10.06 15.31
N VAL A 393 2.86 -9.64 14.41
CA VAL A 393 4.11 -8.92 14.70
C VAL A 393 3.89 -7.44 14.40
N VAL A 394 4.17 -6.59 15.39
CA VAL A 394 4.08 -5.15 15.25
C VAL A 394 5.48 -4.57 15.39
N ARG A 395 6.02 -4.00 14.31
CA ARG A 395 7.25 -3.21 14.36
C ARG A 395 6.94 -1.82 14.92
N HIS A 396 7.75 -1.39 15.87
CA HIS A 396 7.69 -0.04 16.43
C HIS A 396 8.47 0.92 15.51
N GLY A 397 7.76 1.53 14.57
CA GLY A 397 8.33 2.41 13.55
C GLY A 397 7.28 2.92 12.55
N ASP A 398 7.76 3.58 11.49
CA ASP A 398 6.94 4.49 10.68
C ASP A 398 6.70 4.02 9.24
N ASP A 399 7.63 3.23 8.68
CA ASP A 399 7.64 2.87 7.25
C ASP A 399 6.53 1.88 6.87
N HIS A 400 6.19 1.91 5.59
CA HIS A 400 5.30 0.98 4.92
C HIS A 400 6.07 -0.27 4.46
N GLY A 401 5.56 -1.44 4.84
CA GLY A 401 6.27 -2.70 4.64
C GLY A 401 7.42 -2.83 5.63
N THR A 402 7.29 -3.81 6.51
CA THR A 402 8.30 -4.18 7.50
C THR A 402 9.40 -5.06 6.89
N PHE A 403 9.06 -5.88 5.90
CA PHE A 403 9.97 -6.84 5.30
C PHE A 403 11.15 -6.18 4.54
N SER A 404 10.97 -4.96 4.03
CA SER A 404 12.03 -4.18 3.39
C SER A 404 12.95 -3.46 4.39
N VAL A 405 12.57 -3.42 5.67
CA VAL A 405 13.28 -2.67 6.71
C VAL A 405 14.15 -3.63 7.53
N PRO A 406 15.49 -3.50 7.47
CA PRO A 406 16.39 -4.37 8.23
C PRO A 406 16.15 -4.29 9.74
N GLY A 407 15.96 -5.44 10.39
CA GLY A 407 15.77 -5.47 11.84
C GLY A 407 15.14 -6.75 12.36
N ALA A 408 14.66 -6.69 13.60
CA ALA A 408 14.08 -7.83 14.29
C ALA A 408 12.82 -8.36 13.59
N ALA A 409 11.96 -7.48 13.10
CA ALA A 409 10.72 -7.88 12.42
C ALA A 409 10.99 -8.61 11.10
N GLN A 410 11.84 -8.05 10.22
CA GLN A 410 12.29 -8.75 9.00
C GLN A 410 12.93 -10.10 9.33
N SER A 411 13.76 -10.16 10.39
CA SER A 411 14.39 -11.42 10.82
C SER A 411 13.36 -12.48 11.23
N ILE A 412 12.30 -12.07 11.94
CA ILE A 412 11.17 -12.93 12.32
C ILE A 412 10.43 -13.44 11.08
N GLU A 413 10.16 -12.56 10.11
CA GLU A 413 9.48 -12.93 8.86
C GLU A 413 10.29 -13.95 8.05
N VAL A 414 11.60 -13.71 7.88
CA VAL A 414 12.52 -14.63 7.20
C VAL A 414 12.62 -15.96 7.95
N GLU A 415 12.76 -15.96 9.28
CA GLU A 415 12.81 -17.19 10.07
C GLU A 415 11.51 -17.99 9.98
N PHE A 416 10.36 -17.32 10.04
CA PHE A 416 9.06 -17.97 9.87
C PHE A 416 8.91 -18.58 8.48
N LEU A 417 9.26 -17.86 7.41
CA LEU A 417 9.24 -18.39 6.06
C LEU A 417 10.12 -19.65 5.96
N LEU A 418 11.34 -19.61 6.49
CA LEU A 418 12.30 -20.71 6.44
C LEU A 418 11.89 -21.94 7.26
N THR A 419 11.22 -21.75 8.40
CA THR A 419 11.08 -22.82 9.41
C THR A 419 9.64 -23.19 9.74
N GLY A 420 8.67 -22.35 9.36
CA GLY A 420 7.27 -22.45 9.78
C GLY A 420 7.04 -22.22 11.28
N LYS A 421 8.07 -21.79 12.03
CA LYS A 421 7.95 -21.54 13.46
C LYS A 421 7.48 -20.12 13.70
N PHE A 422 6.32 -19.99 14.32
CA PHE A 422 5.85 -18.72 14.83
C PHE A 422 6.80 -18.18 15.91
N PRO A 423 7.08 -16.87 15.94
CA PRO A 423 7.86 -16.26 16.99
C PRO A 423 7.18 -16.43 18.35
N GLU A 424 7.98 -16.51 19.41
CA GLU A 424 7.43 -16.44 20.77
C GLU A 424 6.85 -15.05 21.05
N ALA A 425 5.91 -14.97 21.99
CA ALA A 425 5.41 -13.66 22.42
C ALA A 425 6.56 -12.89 23.03
N ASP A 426 6.75 -11.68 22.54
CA ASP A 426 7.81 -10.80 22.95
C ASP A 426 7.31 -9.36 22.93
N ASN A 427 7.87 -8.52 23.78
CA ASN A 427 7.59 -7.09 23.82
C ASN A 427 8.92 -6.36 24.02
N GLU A 428 9.61 -6.22 22.90
CA GLU A 428 10.91 -5.59 22.81
C GLU A 428 10.78 -4.12 22.38
N THR A 429 11.89 -3.40 22.49
CA THR A 429 11.94 -1.97 22.16
C THR A 429 11.48 -1.66 20.72
N PHE A 430 11.70 -2.58 19.78
CA PHE A 430 11.45 -2.37 18.35
C PHE A 430 10.37 -3.28 17.76
N VAL A 431 9.92 -4.30 18.50
CA VAL A 431 8.91 -5.27 18.04
C VAL A 431 8.06 -5.75 19.21
N THR A 432 6.75 -5.84 18.99
CA THR A 432 5.84 -6.62 19.83
C THR A 432 5.24 -7.79 19.05
N VAL A 433 5.24 -8.98 19.64
CA VAL A 433 4.62 -10.19 19.08
C VAL A 433 3.37 -10.59 19.90
N TYR A 434 2.23 -10.64 19.21
CA TYR A 434 0.93 -11.02 19.73
C TYR A 434 0.58 -12.45 19.32
N LYS A 435 0.36 -13.31 20.32
CA LYS A 435 -0.01 -14.72 20.13
C LYS A 435 -1.44 -14.87 19.57
N PRO A 436 -1.74 -16.04 18.96
CA PRO A 436 -3.10 -16.42 18.57
C PRO A 436 -4.13 -16.20 19.69
N GLY A 437 -5.30 -15.69 19.31
CA GLY A 437 -6.41 -15.39 20.23
C GLY A 437 -6.18 -14.23 21.22
N SER A 438 -5.04 -13.55 21.16
CA SER A 438 -4.81 -12.33 21.95
C SER A 438 -5.48 -11.10 21.30
N SER A 439 -5.48 -9.98 22.00
CA SER A 439 -5.92 -8.70 21.44
C SER A 439 -4.74 -7.75 21.39
N ARG A 440 -4.55 -7.10 20.23
CA ARG A 440 -3.56 -6.05 20.09
C ARG A 440 -3.83 -4.93 21.10
N GLN A 441 -2.77 -4.41 21.72
CA GLN A 441 -2.89 -3.20 22.54
C GLN A 441 -3.18 -1.98 21.66
N ARG A 442 -3.50 -0.86 22.32
CA ARG A 442 -3.67 0.42 21.60
C ARG A 442 -2.36 0.82 20.94
N ILE A 443 -2.48 1.46 19.79
CA ILE A 443 -1.37 2.09 19.09
C ILE A 443 -0.64 3.01 20.07
N PRO A 444 0.69 2.88 20.22
CA PRO A 444 1.46 3.66 21.18
C PRO A 444 1.43 5.15 20.85
N SER A 445 1.82 5.98 21.81
CA SER A 445 2.02 7.40 21.54
C SER A 445 3.12 7.59 20.50
N PRO A 446 2.96 8.47 19.49
CA PRO A 446 4.02 8.77 18.53
C PRO A 446 5.35 9.18 19.17
N TYR A 447 5.31 9.81 20.35
CA TYR A 447 6.50 10.22 21.11
C TYR A 447 7.13 9.11 21.95
N GLY A 448 6.43 7.97 22.13
CA GLY A 448 6.87 6.86 22.97
C GLY A 448 7.56 5.74 22.22
N VAL A 449 7.52 5.77 20.89
CA VAL A 449 8.19 4.80 20.00
C VAL A 449 9.57 5.35 19.61
N PRO A 450 10.62 4.51 19.53
CA PRO A 450 11.93 4.94 19.04
C PRO A 450 11.87 5.63 17.68
N VAL A 451 12.85 6.49 17.40
CA VAL A 451 13.05 7.18 16.10
C VAL A 451 14.46 6.88 15.60
N GLY A 452 14.72 7.12 14.31
CA GLY A 452 16.01 6.93 13.66
C GLY A 452 16.20 5.53 13.07
N PRO A 453 17.39 5.23 12.51
CA PRO A 453 17.63 4.00 11.76
C PRO A 453 17.38 2.71 12.57
N ALA A 454 17.51 2.77 13.89
CA ALA A 454 17.21 1.64 14.76
C ALA A 454 15.70 1.31 14.82
N ALA A 455 14.83 2.29 14.60
CA ALA A 455 13.38 2.11 14.49
C ALA A 455 12.94 1.69 13.07
N GLY A 456 13.89 1.67 12.13
CA GLY A 456 13.64 1.39 10.73
C GLY A 456 13.62 2.62 9.83
N ASP A 457 13.74 3.83 10.38
CA ASP A 457 13.73 5.07 9.59
C ASP A 457 15.01 5.14 8.72
N ILE A 458 14.88 4.93 7.42
CA ILE A 458 16.01 5.00 6.46
C ILE A 458 16.07 6.42 5.89
N TYR A 459 17.16 7.15 6.20
CA TYR A 459 17.44 8.51 5.67
C TYR A 459 18.41 8.49 4.49
#